data_AF-A0AAX0NHR2-F1
#
_entry.id   AF-A0AAX0NHR2-F1
#
_cell.length_a   1.000
_cell.length_b   1.000
_cell.length_c   1.000
_cell.angle_alpha   90.00
_cell.angle_beta   90.00
_cell.angle_gamma   90.00
#
_symmetry.space_group_name_H-M   'P 1'
#
loop_
_entity.id
_entity.type
_entity.pdbx_description
1 polymer ?
#
loop_
_entity_poly.entity_id
_entity_poly.type
_entity_poly.pdbx_seq_one_letter_code
_entity_poly.pdbx_strand_id
1 'polypeptide(L)'
;MKHNNTLLLKLIDKIKYNLCYNGELRLKGTLQYKLGQVFLNIFTKSNIIDVLFFLSRYKKEKKKIELFIQNFNINIPSFEQCYDYSNAKRIEHYLSYNIGKIMIQAHQSWYKGAYFILPYKIYMLYKNFKYKKGK
;
A
#
# COMPACT_ATOMS: atom_id res chain seq x y z
N MET A 1 -20.56 12.89 30.70
CA MET A 1 -20.08 11.83 29.77
C MET A 1 -20.48 11.98 28.30
N LYS A 2 -21.52 12.74 27.91
CA LYS A 2 -21.96 12.84 26.48
C LYS A 2 -21.05 13.68 25.55
N HIS A 3 -20.29 14.64 26.08
CA HIS A 3 -19.54 15.60 25.26
C HIS A 3 -18.31 15.01 24.54
N ASN A 4 -17.63 14.05 25.18
CA ASN A 4 -16.46 13.37 24.60
C ASN A 4 -16.85 12.51 23.39
N ASN A 5 -18.03 11.89 23.40
CA ASN A 5 -18.52 11.11 22.25
C ASN A 5 -18.85 11.99 21.04
N THR A 6 -19.29 13.24 21.25
CA THR A 6 -19.59 14.16 20.14
C THR A 6 -18.33 14.65 19.45
N LEU A 7 -17.28 14.95 20.21
CA LEU A 7 -15.96 15.31 19.68
C LEU A 7 -15.31 14.13 18.95
N LEU A 8 -15.43 12.93 19.51
CA LEU A 8 -14.90 11.70 18.92
C LEU A 8 -15.59 11.36 17.59
N LEU A 9 -16.91 11.53 17.51
CA LEU A 9 -17.66 11.39 16.25
C LEU A 9 -17.27 12.43 15.20
N LYS A 10 -17.12 13.71 15.58
CA LYS A 10 -16.64 14.78 14.68
C LYS A 10 -15.23 14.49 14.16
N LEU A 11 -14.35 13.94 15.00
CA LEU A 11 -13.01 13.52 14.60
C LEU A 11 -13.05 12.33 13.63
N ILE A 12 -13.88 11.33 13.90
CA ILE A 12 -14.05 10.17 13.00
C ILE A 12 -14.57 10.63 11.63
N ASP A 13 -15.55 11.53 11.58
CA ASP A 13 -16.07 12.05 10.31
C ASP A 13 -15.04 12.89 9.56
N LYS A 14 -14.26 13.72 10.27
CA LYS A 14 -13.15 14.46 9.67
C LYS A 14 -12.07 13.52 9.11
N ILE A 15 -11.77 12.43 9.81
CA ILE A 15 -10.82 11.39 9.34
C ILE A 15 -11.38 10.67 8.10
N LYS A 16 -12.66 10.29 8.10
CA LYS A 16 -13.32 9.68 6.93
C LYS A 16 -13.31 10.61 5.72
N TYR A 17 -13.67 11.89 5.91
CA TYR A 17 -13.65 12.89 4.86
C TYR A 17 -12.25 13.05 4.26
N ASN A 18 -11.21 13.19 5.10
CA ASN A 18 -9.83 13.29 4.63
C ASN A 18 -9.34 12.03 3.89
N LEU A 19 -9.77 10.84 4.34
CA LEU A 19 -9.44 9.57 3.68
C LEU A 19 -10.13 9.40 2.32
N CYS A 20 -11.32 9.96 2.14
CA CYS A 20 -12.07 9.94 0.88
C CYS A 20 -11.64 11.03 -0.10
N TYR A 21 -11.22 12.20 0.41
CA TYR A 21 -10.77 13.32 -0.41
C TYR A 21 -9.35 13.10 -0.96
N ASN A 22 -8.46 12.46 -0.19
CA ASN A 22 -7.08 12.20 -0.61
C ASN A 22 -6.85 10.73 -1.01
N GLY A 23 -7.53 10.28 -2.06
CA GLY A 23 -7.37 8.92 -2.60
C GLY A 23 -5.92 8.59 -2.96
N GLU A 24 -5.17 9.58 -3.45
CA GLU A 24 -3.75 9.46 -3.79
C GLU A 24 -2.88 9.12 -2.56
N LEU A 25 -3.04 9.87 -1.46
CA LEU A 25 -2.31 9.63 -0.22
C LEU A 25 -2.65 8.26 0.38
N ARG A 26 -3.92 7.86 0.29
CA ARG A 26 -4.38 6.56 0.78
C ARG A 26 -3.76 5.40 0.00
N LEU A 27 -3.67 5.50 -1.33
CA LEU A 27 -2.97 4.49 -2.15
C LEU A 27 -1.46 4.50 -1.96
N LYS A 28 -0.83 5.68 -1.85
CA LYS A 28 0.60 5.77 -1.49
C LYS A 28 0.87 5.21 -0.09
N GLY A 29 -0.14 5.24 0.78
CA GLY A 29 -0.12 4.63 2.10
C GLY A 29 -0.13 3.10 2.10
N THR A 30 -0.54 2.47 1.00
CA THR A 30 -0.69 1.01 0.91
C THR A 30 0.64 0.27 1.05
N LEU A 31 0.54 -0.95 1.57
CA LEU A 31 1.68 -1.86 1.69
C LEU A 31 2.36 -2.07 0.35
N GLN A 32 1.60 -2.25 -0.72
CA GLN A 32 2.10 -2.54 -2.06
C GLN A 32 2.96 -1.39 -2.58
N TYR A 33 2.43 -0.16 -2.55
CA TYR A 33 3.15 1.02 -3.03
C TYR A 33 4.43 1.27 -2.24
N LYS A 34 4.37 1.16 -0.91
CA LYS A 34 5.56 1.34 -0.06
C LYS A 34 6.58 0.23 -0.30
N LEU A 35 6.15 -1.04 -0.38
CA LEU A 35 7.06 -2.16 -0.64
C LEU A 35 7.81 -2.01 -1.95
N GLY A 36 7.11 -1.70 -3.04
CA GLY A 36 7.78 -1.55 -4.33
C GLY A 36 8.66 -0.31 -4.41
N GLN A 37 8.37 0.77 -3.67
CA GLN A 37 9.31 1.88 -3.54
C GLN A 37 10.60 1.46 -2.84
N VAL A 38 10.51 0.74 -1.73
CA VAL A 38 11.72 0.25 -1.04
C VAL A 38 12.48 -0.72 -1.95
N PHE A 39 11.78 -1.60 -2.68
CA PHE A 39 12.40 -2.48 -3.67
C PHE A 39 13.15 -1.72 -4.78
N LEU A 40 12.53 -0.70 -5.37
CA LEU A 40 13.19 0.16 -6.37
C LEU A 40 14.41 0.87 -5.78
N ASN A 41 14.31 1.36 -4.55
CA ASN A 41 15.41 2.02 -3.85
C ASN A 41 16.58 1.04 -3.61
N ILE A 42 16.30 -0.24 -3.31
CA ILE A 42 17.31 -1.29 -3.21
C ILE A 42 17.91 -1.61 -4.57
N PHE A 43 17.13 -1.66 -5.63
CA PHE A 43 17.67 -1.89 -6.97
C PHE A 43 18.67 -0.79 -7.37
N THR A 44 18.52 0.42 -6.82
CA THR A 44 19.42 1.56 -7.04
C THR A 44 20.56 1.70 -6.01
N LYS A 45 20.39 1.24 -4.76
CA LYS A 45 21.33 1.48 -3.64
C LYS A 45 21.79 0.20 -2.90
N SER A 46 21.37 -0.98 -3.36
CA SER A 46 21.87 -2.31 -3.02
C SER A 46 21.82 -2.76 -1.54
N ASN A 47 20.81 -2.37 -0.74
CA ASN A 47 20.71 -2.81 0.66
C ASN A 47 19.45 -3.62 1.00
N ILE A 48 19.54 -4.95 0.91
CA ILE A 48 18.41 -5.89 1.16
C ILE A 48 17.91 -5.88 2.61
N ILE A 49 18.78 -5.52 3.55
CA ILE A 49 18.50 -5.47 5.00
C ILE A 49 17.42 -4.42 5.31
N ASP A 50 17.40 -3.32 4.56
CA ASP A 50 16.44 -2.22 4.75
C ASP A 50 14.99 -2.66 4.44
N VAL A 51 14.79 -3.56 3.47
CA VAL A 51 13.45 -4.14 3.19
C VAL A 51 12.97 -5.01 4.34
N LEU A 52 13.84 -5.86 4.90
CA LEU A 52 13.46 -6.73 6.02
C LEU A 52 13.06 -5.90 7.24
N PHE A 53 13.85 -4.85 7.54
CA PHE A 53 13.55 -3.95 8.64
C PHE A 53 12.25 -3.17 8.42
N PHE A 54 12.04 -2.63 7.22
CA PHE A 54 10.81 -1.95 6.84
C PHE A 54 9.58 -2.86 6.98
N LEU A 55 9.65 -4.10 6.49
CA LEU A 55 8.58 -5.08 6.60
C LEU A 55 8.21 -5.39 8.05
N SER A 56 9.22 -5.57 8.91
CA SER A 56 9.03 -5.84 10.33
C SER A 56 8.32 -4.68 11.05
N ARG A 57 8.73 -3.44 10.78
CA ARG A 57 8.10 -2.23 11.32
C ARG A 57 6.68 -2.05 10.80
N TYR A 58 6.49 -2.23 9.49
CA TYR A 58 5.17 -2.14 8.87
C TYR A 58 4.18 -3.13 9.48
N LYS A 59 4.60 -4.38 9.73
CA LYS A 59 3.75 -5.40 10.37
C LYS A 59 3.32 -4.99 11.79
N LYS A 60 4.26 -4.44 12.59
CA LYS A 60 3.96 -3.93 13.93
C LYS A 60 2.98 -2.75 13.89
N GLU A 61 3.25 -1.76 13.03
CA GLU A 61 2.41 -0.57 12.90
C GLU A 61 1.01 -0.90 12.39
N LYS A 62 0.90 -1.77 11.37
CA LYS A 62 -0.39 -2.24 10.86
C LYS A 62 -1.22 -2.94 11.94
N LYS A 63 -0.59 -3.79 12.77
CA LYS A 63 -1.28 -4.48 13.87
C LYS A 63 -1.83 -3.49 14.91
N LYS A 64 -1.08 -2.44 15.25
CA LYS A 64 -1.57 -1.38 16.17
C LYS A 64 -2.77 -0.64 15.60
N ILE A 65 -2.71 -0.31 14.31
CA ILE A 65 -3.80 0.38 13.61
C ILE A 65 -5.05 -0.51 13.54
N GLU A 66 -4.90 -1.79 13.23
CA GLU A 66 -6.01 -2.76 13.21
C GLU A 66 -6.67 -2.91 14.59
N LEU A 67 -5.87 -3.01 15.66
CA LEU A 67 -6.37 -3.04 17.03
C LEU A 67 -7.12 -1.75 17.39
N PHE A 68 -6.60 -0.58 16.98
CA PHE A 68 -7.26 0.69 17.19
C PHE A 68 -8.60 0.76 16.43
N ILE A 69 -8.64 0.34 15.17
CA ILE A 69 -9.87 0.30 14.37
C ILE A 69 -10.93 -0.60 15.01
N GLN A 70 -10.53 -1.78 15.49
CA GLN A 70 -11.43 -2.72 16.17
C GLN A 70 -11.94 -2.15 17.50
N ASN A 71 -11.06 -1.56 18.32
CA ASN A 71 -11.45 -0.99 19.62
C ASN A 71 -12.43 0.18 19.48
N PHE A 72 -12.37 0.94 18.39
CA PHE A 72 -13.22 2.11 18.15
C PHE A 72 -14.30 1.88 17.08
N ASN A 73 -14.50 0.64 16.62
CA ASN A 73 -15.47 0.26 15.59
C ASN A 73 -15.47 1.18 14.35
N ILE A 74 -14.28 1.58 13.90
CA ILE A 74 -14.12 2.57 12.83
C ILE A 74 -14.33 1.91 11.47
N ASN A 75 -15.50 2.13 10.85
CA ASN A 75 -15.74 1.71 9.48
C ASN A 75 -14.95 2.60 8.50
N ILE A 76 -13.96 2.00 7.85
CA ILE A 76 -13.18 2.64 6.80
C ILE A 76 -13.95 2.51 5.49
N PRO A 77 -14.29 3.63 4.81
CA PRO A 77 -15.02 3.57 3.54
C PRO A 77 -14.23 2.80 2.49
N SER A 78 -14.94 2.07 1.63
CA SER A 78 -14.30 1.35 0.52
C SER A 78 -13.61 2.34 -0.42
N PHE A 79 -12.60 1.87 -1.15
CA PHE A 79 -11.81 2.74 -2.02
C PHE A 79 -12.64 3.28 -3.19
N GLU A 80 -13.62 2.50 -3.65
CA GLU A 80 -14.55 2.83 -4.75
C GLU A 80 -15.53 3.96 -4.39
N GLN A 81 -15.78 4.17 -3.09
CA GLN A 81 -16.66 5.24 -2.59
C GLN A 81 -15.94 6.59 -2.46
N CYS A 82 -14.65 6.67 -2.78
CA CYS A 82 -13.86 7.89 -2.65
C CYS A 82 -14.01 8.77 -3.91
N TYR A 83 -14.24 10.07 -3.73
CA TYR A 83 -14.47 11.04 -4.81
C TYR A 83 -13.30 11.10 -5.81
N ASP A 84 -12.07 10.88 -5.33
CA ASP A 84 -10.83 10.98 -6.10
C ASP A 84 -10.37 9.63 -6.70
N TYR A 85 -11.29 8.67 -6.85
CA TYR A 85 -11.01 7.32 -7.35
C TYR A 85 -10.31 7.33 -8.73
N SER A 86 -10.67 8.26 -9.61
CA SER A 86 -10.10 8.39 -10.95
C SER A 86 -8.60 8.73 -10.91
N ASN A 87 -8.21 9.69 -10.06
CA ASN A 87 -6.82 10.09 -9.85
C ASN A 87 -6.02 8.98 -9.16
N ALA A 88 -6.64 8.33 -8.19
CA ALA A 88 -6.07 7.21 -7.48
C ALA A 88 -5.76 6.01 -8.40
N LYS A 89 -6.62 5.73 -9.40
CA LYS A 89 -6.39 4.66 -10.39
C LYS A 89 -5.08 4.82 -11.16
N ARG A 90 -4.56 6.05 -11.31
CA ARG A 90 -3.23 6.29 -11.91
C ARG A 90 -2.10 5.67 -11.09
N ILE A 91 -2.24 5.55 -9.77
CA ILE A 91 -1.23 4.90 -8.92
C ILE A 91 -1.14 3.40 -9.20
N GLU A 92 -2.23 2.75 -9.59
CA GLU A 92 -2.19 1.33 -9.97
C GLU A 92 -1.28 1.09 -11.18
N HIS A 93 -1.09 2.11 -12.02
CA HIS A 93 -0.16 2.09 -13.13
C HIS A 93 1.28 2.39 -12.74
N TYR A 94 1.60 2.75 -11.49
CA TYR A 94 2.98 2.98 -11.08
C TYR A 94 3.76 1.66 -10.97
N LEU A 95 5.02 1.71 -11.41
CA LEU A 95 5.95 0.58 -11.33
C LEU A 95 6.08 0.09 -9.88
N SER A 96 6.24 1.00 -8.92
CA SER A 96 6.33 0.69 -7.50
C SER A 96 5.10 -0.09 -7.00
N TYR A 97 3.90 0.32 -7.39
CA TYR A 97 2.68 -0.35 -6.96
C TYR A 97 2.63 -1.80 -7.48
N ASN A 98 2.94 -1.99 -8.76
CA ASN A 98 2.92 -3.30 -9.40
C ASN A 98 4.02 -4.25 -8.90
N ILE A 99 5.22 -3.73 -8.62
CA ILE A 99 6.30 -4.51 -7.99
C ILE A 99 5.85 -5.02 -6.62
N GLY A 100 5.33 -4.12 -5.77
CA GLY A 100 4.87 -4.51 -4.44
C GLY A 100 3.70 -5.50 -4.48
N LYS A 101 2.80 -5.37 -5.46
CA LYS A 101 1.72 -6.35 -5.70
C LYS A 101 2.27 -7.75 -6.02
N ILE A 102 3.26 -7.85 -6.92
CA ILE A 102 3.90 -9.13 -7.27
C ILE A 102 4.62 -9.72 -6.05
N MET A 103 5.29 -8.91 -5.23
CA MET A 103 5.96 -9.38 -4.00
C MET A 103 4.96 -9.97 -3.00
N ILE A 104 3.82 -9.32 -2.78
CA ILE A 104 2.77 -9.83 -1.89
C ILE A 104 2.18 -11.13 -2.43
N GLN A 105 1.89 -11.20 -3.74
CA GLN A 105 1.39 -12.42 -4.36
C GLN A 105 2.40 -13.57 -4.25
N ALA A 106 3.69 -13.30 -4.44
CA ALA A 106 4.74 -14.29 -4.27
C ALA A 106 4.84 -14.77 -2.81
N HIS A 107 4.67 -13.86 -1.85
CA HIS A 107 4.60 -14.23 -0.43
C HIS A 107 3.39 -15.10 -0.11
N GLN A 108 2.21 -14.80 -0.68
CA GLN A 108 1.01 -15.61 -0.49
C GLN A 108 1.11 -16.99 -1.14
N SER A 109 1.80 -17.09 -2.27
CA SER A 109 1.97 -18.33 -3.05
C SER A 109 3.36 -18.94 -2.90
N TRP A 110 4.04 -18.65 -1.78
CA TRP A 110 5.41 -19.09 -1.55
C TRP A 110 5.60 -20.61 -1.70
N TYR A 111 4.60 -21.38 -1.24
CA TYR A 111 4.56 -22.84 -1.29
C TYR A 111 4.43 -23.41 -2.71
N LYS A 112 4.08 -22.59 -3.72
CA LYS A 112 4.05 -22.98 -5.14
C LYS A 112 5.34 -22.63 -5.88
N GLY A 113 6.42 -22.34 -5.16
CA GLY A 113 7.70 -21.91 -5.76
C GLY A 113 7.66 -20.49 -6.32
N ALA A 114 6.70 -19.65 -5.90
CA ALA A 114 6.53 -18.30 -6.46
C ALA A 114 7.75 -17.39 -6.24
N TYR A 115 8.59 -17.64 -5.24
CA TYR A 115 9.85 -16.92 -5.03
C TYR A 115 10.88 -17.17 -6.15
N PHE A 116 10.92 -18.37 -6.74
CA PHE A 116 11.82 -18.67 -7.86
C PHE A 116 11.43 -17.90 -9.13
N ILE A 117 10.13 -17.66 -9.32
CA ILE A 117 9.58 -16.97 -10.50
C ILE A 117 9.54 -15.45 -10.29
N LEU A 118 9.65 -14.99 -9.04
CA LEU A 118 9.61 -13.57 -8.64
C LEU A 118 10.58 -12.67 -9.43
N PRO A 119 11.90 -12.97 -9.53
CA PRO A 119 12.84 -12.12 -10.27
C PRO A 119 12.47 -12.00 -11.75
N TYR A 120 12.04 -13.11 -12.38
CA TYR A 120 11.60 -13.12 -13.78
C TYR A 120 10.37 -12.23 -13.99
N LYS A 121 9.37 -12.31 -13.11
CA LYS A 121 8.17 -11.46 -13.18
C LYS A 121 8.50 -9.98 -13.03
N ILE A 122 9.40 -9.62 -12.11
CA ILE A 122 9.84 -8.24 -11.90
C ILE A 122 10.60 -7.73 -13.14
N TYR A 123 11.47 -8.54 -13.73
CA TYR A 123 12.18 -8.20 -14.96
C TYR A 123 11.23 -7.94 -16.14
N MET A 124 10.27 -8.84 -16.36
CA MET A 124 9.22 -8.68 -17.37
C MET A 124 8.40 -7.40 -17.15
N LEU A 125 8.01 -7.12 -15.91
CA LEU A 125 7.29 -5.89 -15.54
C LEU A 125 8.10 -4.65 -15.91
N TYR A 126 9.39 -4.61 -15.56
CA TYR A 126 10.28 -3.50 -15.86
C TYR A 126 10.45 -3.28 -17.37
N LYS A 127 10.66 -4.36 -18.13
CA LYS A 127 10.78 -4.31 -19.60
C LYS A 127 9.52 -3.73 -20.25
N ASN A 128 8.35 -4.19 -19.83
CA ASN A 128 7.06 -3.69 -20.31
C ASN A 128 6.84 -2.21 -19.95
N PHE A 129 7.30 -1.79 -18.77
CA PHE A 129 7.22 -0.40 -18.33
C PHE A 129 8.09 0.51 -19.20
N LYS A 130 9.32 0.10 -19.50
CA LYS A 130 10.24 0.85 -20.37
C LYS A 130 9.70 0.95 -21.80
N TYR A 131 9.14 -0.13 -22.34
CA TYR A 131 8.54 -0.15 -23.68
C TYR A 131 7.33 0.78 -23.78
N LYS A 132 6.47 0.82 -22.76
CA LYS A 132 5.29 1.71 -22.72
C LYS A 132 5.64 3.19 -22.52
N LYS A 133 6.83 3.51 -21.99
CA LYS A 133 7.28 4.89 -21.75
C LYS A 133 8.02 5.48 -22.96
N GLY A 134 8.47 4.65 -23.90
CA GLY A 134 9.16 5.04 -25.13
C GLY A 134 8.29 5.10 -26.39
N LYS A 135 6.98 4.88 -26.24
CA LYS A 135 5.95 5.21 -27.23
C LYS A 135 5.19 6.43 -26.74
#